data_AF-A0A523NMX7-F1
#
_entry.id   AF-A0A523NMX7-F1
#
_cell.length_a   1.000
_cell.length_b   1.000
_cell.length_c   1.000
_cell.angle_alpha   90.00
_cell.angle_beta   90.00
_cell.angle_gamma   90.00
#
_symmetry.space_group_name_H-M   'P 1'
#
loop_
_entity.id
_entity.type
_entity.pdbx_description
1 polymer ?
#
loop_
_entity_poly.entity_id
_entity_poly.type
_entity_poly.pdbx_seq_one_letter_code
_entity_poly.pdbx_strand_id
1 'polypeptide(L)'
;MGTTGPSARWLTGTVTSSRRVSSPFPAQLGVADSRNRSYPCDAQRMNDDTDNPPEPGPIAVLAACDRSVDLPWLRDALEAALDYVDRPIRSLTVKVVDDATMLKLHEHHRGEAITTDVLTFDASDPGGPVDADIVVCADEAARRAAELDHHLERELLLYALHGVLHCAGFDDRTPDDFAAMHAEEDRILTAVGIGPTFRGPTS
;
A
#
# COMPACT_ATOMS: atom_id res chain seq x y z
N MET A 1 7.55 15.61 49.28
CA MET A 1 7.97 14.47 48.44
C MET A 1 8.07 15.01 47.03
N GLY A 2 9.28 15.15 46.51
CA GLY A 2 9.57 15.92 45.30
C GLY A 2 9.56 15.09 44.04
N THR A 3 9.17 15.70 42.93
CA THR A 3 9.30 15.15 41.57
C THR A 3 9.53 16.30 40.60
N THR A 4 10.78 16.52 40.19
CA THR A 4 11.07 17.24 38.92
C THR A 4 12.46 16.86 38.41
N GLY A 5 12.52 16.40 37.17
CA GLY A 5 13.76 16.30 36.41
C GLY A 5 13.62 15.39 35.20
N PRO A 6 13.61 15.91 33.96
CA PRO A 6 13.94 15.14 32.77
C PRO A 6 15.40 15.39 32.37
N SER A 7 16.14 14.32 32.05
CA SER A 7 17.47 14.39 31.46
C SER A 7 17.39 14.13 29.96
N ALA A 8 17.81 15.11 29.17
CA ALA A 8 18.07 15.01 27.74
C ALA A 8 19.42 14.31 27.48
N ARG A 9 19.53 13.53 26.40
CA ARG A 9 20.84 13.08 25.88
C ARG A 9 20.86 13.05 24.36
N TRP A 10 21.97 13.56 23.84
CA TRP A 10 22.22 14.05 22.50
C TRP A 10 22.61 12.96 21.48
N LEU A 11 22.29 13.26 20.22
CA LEU A 11 22.70 12.60 19.00
C LEU A 11 24.19 12.88 18.68
N THR A 12 24.92 11.87 18.20
CA THR A 12 26.10 12.04 17.32
C THR A 12 26.34 10.76 16.53
N GLY A 13 26.57 10.86 15.22
CA GLY A 13 27.09 9.75 14.42
C GLY A 13 27.06 9.96 12.91
N THR A 14 27.95 10.81 12.39
CA THR A 14 28.27 10.94 10.96
C THR A 14 29.37 9.95 10.58
N VAL A 15 29.26 9.24 9.45
CA VAL A 15 30.42 8.73 8.69
C VAL A 15 30.14 8.86 7.19
N THR A 16 31.00 9.63 6.53
CA THR A 16 31.17 9.71 5.07
C THR A 16 32.44 8.93 4.72
N SER A 17 32.44 8.14 3.66
CA SER A 17 33.69 7.74 3.01
C SER A 17 33.48 7.38 1.53
N SER A 18 34.09 8.19 0.67
CA SER A 18 34.31 7.94 -0.76
C SER A 18 35.41 6.90 -0.99
N ARG A 19 35.38 6.19 -2.13
CA ARG A 19 36.54 6.09 -3.03
C ARG A 19 36.22 5.47 -4.40
N ARG A 20 36.77 6.11 -5.42
CA ARG A 20 36.91 5.71 -6.84
C ARG A 20 38.02 4.67 -7.01
N VAL A 21 38.03 3.97 -8.16
CA VAL A 21 39.15 3.66 -9.10
C VAL A 21 38.49 2.88 -10.26
N SER A 22 38.38 3.29 -11.54
CA SER A 22 39.33 3.73 -12.59
C SER A 22 40.22 2.63 -13.20
N SER A 23 40.05 2.40 -14.52
CA SER A 23 41.01 1.94 -15.56
C SER A 23 40.64 0.59 -16.25
N PRO A 24 41.24 0.21 -17.40
CA PRO A 24 41.00 0.78 -18.75
C PRO A 24 40.86 -0.29 -19.89
N PHE A 25 40.46 0.18 -21.09
CA PHE A 25 40.64 -0.30 -22.50
C PHE A 25 41.40 -1.63 -22.81
N PRO A 26 41.13 -2.34 -23.95
CA PRO A 26 41.25 -1.75 -25.30
C PRO A 26 40.28 -2.20 -26.41
N ALA A 27 40.39 -1.47 -27.54
CA ALA A 27 39.67 -1.57 -28.80
C ALA A 27 40.22 -2.65 -29.76
N GLN A 28 39.41 -3.07 -30.76
CA GLN A 28 39.92 -3.42 -32.09
C GLN A 28 38.83 -3.40 -33.19
N LEU A 29 39.27 -2.90 -34.36
CA LEU A 29 38.57 -2.73 -35.64
C LEU A 29 38.28 -4.07 -36.36
N GLY A 30 37.22 -4.08 -37.17
CA GLY A 30 37.03 -5.03 -38.28
C GLY A 30 36.17 -4.42 -39.39
N VAL A 31 36.70 -4.39 -40.61
CA VAL A 31 36.11 -3.84 -41.85
C VAL A 31 35.69 -5.01 -42.77
N ALA A 32 34.82 -4.74 -43.76
CA ALA A 32 34.44 -5.56 -44.94
C ALA A 32 33.16 -6.42 -44.74
N ASP A 33 32.27 -6.68 -45.69
CA ASP A 33 32.14 -6.42 -47.14
C ASP A 33 30.64 -6.56 -47.48
N SER A 34 30.23 -5.83 -48.50
CA SER A 34 28.99 -5.96 -49.25
C SER A 34 28.81 -7.33 -49.92
N ARG A 35 27.68 -8.01 -49.68
CA ARG A 35 26.94 -8.81 -50.69
C ARG A 35 25.68 -9.48 -50.13
N ASN A 36 24.54 -9.02 -50.65
CA ASN A 36 23.26 -9.69 -50.87
C ASN A 36 23.23 -11.23 -50.70
N ARG A 37 22.40 -11.75 -49.79
CA ARG A 37 21.50 -12.89 -50.04
C ARG A 37 20.55 -13.17 -48.89
N SER A 38 19.26 -13.19 -49.23
CA SER A 38 18.27 -14.19 -48.85
C SER A 38 18.06 -14.46 -47.35
N TYR A 39 16.94 -13.95 -46.84
CA TYR A 39 16.33 -14.34 -45.57
C TYR A 39 16.01 -15.86 -45.55
N PRO A 40 16.40 -16.53 -44.46
CA PRO A 40 15.44 -17.40 -43.77
C PRO A 40 15.38 -17.06 -42.27
N CYS A 41 14.21 -17.29 -41.65
CA CYS A 41 13.97 -17.15 -40.21
C CYS A 41 15.04 -17.86 -39.37
N ASP A 42 15.68 -17.17 -38.42
CA ASP A 42 15.40 -17.31 -36.98
C ASP A 42 16.42 -16.52 -36.12
N ALA A 43 15.94 -16.06 -34.96
CA ALA A 43 16.65 -15.72 -33.73
C ALA A 43 17.32 -14.33 -33.50
N GLN A 44 17.01 -13.81 -32.30
CA GLN A 44 17.76 -12.86 -31.43
C GLN A 44 17.43 -11.34 -31.45
N ARG A 45 16.51 -10.98 -30.54
CA ARG A 45 16.75 -10.16 -29.33
C ARG A 45 17.66 -8.93 -29.47
N MET A 46 17.06 -7.74 -29.41
CA MET A 46 17.66 -6.58 -28.73
C MET A 46 16.55 -5.83 -27.97
N ASN A 47 16.70 -5.81 -26.65
CA ASN A 47 15.93 -4.95 -25.74
C ASN A 47 16.33 -3.50 -26.02
N ASP A 48 15.35 -2.61 -26.11
CA ASP A 48 15.55 -1.20 -25.81
C ASP A 48 14.68 -0.88 -24.59
N ASP A 49 15.28 -1.13 -23.43
CA ASP A 49 14.83 -0.61 -22.15
C ASP A 49 15.22 0.88 -22.09
N THR A 50 14.32 1.70 -21.56
CA THR A 50 14.54 3.06 -20.98
C THR A 50 14.08 4.25 -21.82
N ASP A 51 12.77 4.52 -21.82
CA ASP A 51 12.25 5.88 -21.56
C ASP A 51 10.76 5.85 -21.13
N ASN A 52 10.38 4.93 -20.23
CA ASN A 52 9.18 5.16 -19.44
C ASN A 52 9.66 5.66 -18.07
N PRO A 53 9.24 6.84 -17.59
CA PRO A 53 9.37 7.15 -16.17
C PRO A 53 8.80 5.97 -15.37
N PRO A 54 9.33 5.66 -14.17
CA PRO A 54 8.68 4.67 -13.33
C PRO A 54 7.22 5.13 -13.17
N GLU A 55 6.31 4.40 -13.81
CA GLU A 55 4.89 4.48 -13.49
C GLU A 55 4.85 4.38 -11.96
N PRO A 56 4.11 5.25 -11.25
CA PRO A 56 3.92 5.04 -9.82
C PRO A 56 3.52 3.58 -9.66
N GLY A 57 4.14 2.87 -8.70
CA GLY A 57 3.77 1.48 -8.44
C GLY A 57 2.24 1.35 -8.36
N PRO A 58 1.67 0.16 -8.57
CA PRO A 58 0.22 0.00 -8.63
C PRO A 58 -0.50 0.52 -7.37
N ILE A 59 0.21 0.86 -6.29
CA ILE A 59 -0.34 1.36 -5.04
C ILE A 59 0.17 2.77 -4.72
N ALA A 60 -0.75 3.69 -4.44
CA ALA A 60 -0.46 5.04 -3.96
C ALA A 60 -1.14 5.26 -2.61
N VAL A 61 -0.38 5.73 -1.61
CA VAL A 61 -0.93 6.09 -0.28
C VAL A 61 -0.74 7.58 -0.05
N LEU A 62 -1.83 8.29 0.22
CA LEU A 62 -1.89 9.74 0.34
C LEU A 62 -2.52 10.13 1.69
N ALA A 63 -1.95 11.13 2.35
CA ALA A 63 -2.59 11.75 3.51
C ALA A 63 -3.22 13.09 3.14
N ALA A 64 -4.45 13.28 3.61
CA ALA A 64 -5.19 14.53 3.60
C ALA A 64 -5.80 14.77 4.99
N CYS A 65 -4.99 14.56 6.04
CA CYS A 65 -5.34 14.79 7.43
C CYS A 65 -4.17 15.43 8.18
N ASP A 66 -4.46 16.11 9.29
CA ASP A 66 -3.45 16.75 10.15
C ASP A 66 -2.74 15.77 11.10
N ARG A 67 -3.12 14.48 11.07
CA ARG A 67 -2.57 13.45 11.94
C ARG A 67 -1.21 12.96 11.41
N SER A 68 -0.27 12.74 12.33
CA SER A 68 0.97 12.04 12.00
C SER A 68 0.69 10.56 11.73
N VAL A 69 0.89 10.14 10.48
CA VAL A 69 0.75 8.74 10.02
C VAL A 69 2.02 8.35 9.27
N ASP A 70 2.55 7.17 9.55
CA ASP A 70 3.67 6.61 8.79
C ASP A 70 3.16 6.04 7.43
N LEU A 71 3.06 6.91 6.43
CA LEU A 71 2.63 6.53 5.08
C LEU A 71 3.57 5.53 4.39
N PRO A 72 4.91 5.67 4.48
CA PRO A 72 5.83 4.65 3.97
C PRO A 72 5.56 3.28 4.59
N TRP A 73 5.42 3.19 5.91
CA TRP A 73 5.10 1.92 6.57
C TRP A 73 3.75 1.37 6.09
N LEU A 74 2.71 2.20 6.01
CA LEU A 74 1.38 1.76 5.59
C LEU A 74 1.39 1.24 4.15
N ARG A 75 2.09 1.92 3.25
CA ARG A 75 2.26 1.47 1.86
C ARG A 75 3.00 0.14 1.80
N ASP A 76 4.15 0.03 2.46
CA ASP A 76 4.98 -1.17 2.39
C ASP A 76 4.26 -2.39 3.02
N ALA A 77 3.51 -2.18 4.11
CA ALA A 77 2.68 -3.21 4.73
C ALA A 77 1.49 -3.62 3.86
N LEU A 78 0.86 -2.67 3.18
CA LEU A 78 -0.22 -2.94 2.23
C LEU A 78 0.29 -3.70 1.01
N GLU A 79 1.42 -3.28 0.43
CA GLU A 79 2.10 -3.99 -0.66
C GLU A 79 2.36 -5.45 -0.29
N ALA A 80 2.91 -5.71 0.91
CA ALA A 80 3.13 -7.06 1.40
C ALA A 80 1.82 -7.85 1.62
N ALA A 81 0.74 -7.19 2.04
CA ALA A 81 -0.56 -7.84 2.24
C ALA A 81 -1.20 -8.27 0.92
N LEU A 82 -1.01 -7.49 -0.14
CA LEU A 82 -1.59 -7.75 -1.47
C LEU A 82 -1.03 -9.01 -2.13
N ASP A 83 0.19 -9.44 -1.78
CA ASP A 83 0.76 -10.72 -2.24
C ASP A 83 -0.06 -11.95 -1.77
N TYR A 84 -0.92 -11.77 -0.76
CA TYR A 84 -1.79 -12.82 -0.23
C TYR A 84 -3.23 -12.76 -0.74
N VAL A 85 -3.57 -11.76 -1.57
CA VAL A 85 -4.90 -11.58 -2.15
C VAL A 85 -4.95 -12.26 -3.52
N ASP A 86 -5.93 -13.15 -3.71
CA ASP A 86 -6.09 -13.97 -4.93
C ASP A 86 -6.66 -13.20 -6.15
N ARG A 87 -6.44 -11.88 -6.23
CA ARG A 87 -6.86 -11.03 -7.36
C ARG A 87 -5.75 -10.05 -7.75
N PRO A 88 -5.36 -9.98 -9.04
CA PRO A 88 -4.30 -9.07 -9.47
C PRO A 88 -4.72 -7.61 -9.28
N ILE A 89 -3.79 -6.75 -8.87
CA ILE A 89 -4.03 -5.32 -8.66
C ILE A 89 -3.49 -4.55 -9.87
N ARG A 90 -4.34 -3.72 -10.48
CA ARG A 90 -3.95 -2.78 -11.54
C ARG A 90 -3.58 -1.43 -10.94
N SER A 91 -4.44 -0.90 -10.10
CA SER A 91 -4.29 0.42 -9.48
C SER A 91 -5.06 0.44 -8.16
N LEU A 92 -4.41 0.93 -7.11
CA LEU A 92 -4.99 1.07 -5.78
C LEU A 92 -4.53 2.38 -5.16
N THR A 93 -5.47 3.29 -4.90
CA THR A 93 -5.16 4.52 -4.15
C THR A 93 -5.77 4.43 -2.76
N VAL A 94 -4.97 4.59 -1.71
CA VAL A 94 -5.45 4.74 -0.34
C VAL A 94 -5.31 6.19 0.10
N LYS A 95 -6.41 6.85 0.43
CA LYS A 95 -6.47 8.23 0.92
C LYS A 95 -6.83 8.23 2.39
N VAL A 96 -5.91 8.66 3.23
CA VAL A 96 -6.12 8.83 4.67
C VAL A 96 -6.68 10.22 4.91
N VAL A 97 -7.88 10.32 5.49
CA VAL A 97 -8.61 11.58 5.69
C VAL A 97 -9.01 11.78 7.16
N ASP A 98 -9.41 13.00 7.51
CA ASP A 98 -10.01 13.30 8.82
C ASP A 98 -11.53 13.05 8.85
N ASP A 99 -12.11 13.08 10.05
CA ASP A 99 -13.56 12.90 10.24
C ASP A 99 -14.39 13.91 9.43
N ALA A 100 -13.93 15.17 9.36
CA ALA A 100 -14.67 16.24 8.68
C ALA A 100 -14.74 16.02 7.16
N THR A 101 -13.68 15.47 6.59
CA THR A 101 -13.57 15.11 5.17
C THR A 101 -14.35 13.83 4.90
N MET A 102 -14.22 12.82 5.76
CA MET A 102 -14.98 11.58 5.65
C MET A 102 -16.49 11.83 5.67
N LEU A 103 -16.97 12.65 6.61
CA LEU A 103 -18.37 13.05 6.72
C LEU A 103 -18.91 13.67 5.42
N LYS A 104 -18.15 14.61 4.83
CA LYS A 104 -18.52 15.25 3.56
C LYS A 104 -18.52 14.26 2.40
N LEU A 105 -17.55 13.35 2.36
CA LEU A 105 -17.47 12.32 1.32
C LEU A 105 -18.63 11.34 1.42
N HIS A 106 -18.98 10.90 2.63
CA HIS A 106 -20.11 10.02 2.87
C HIS A 106 -21.43 10.71 2.48
N GLU A 107 -21.64 11.97 2.87
CA GLU A 107 -22.82 12.73 2.48
C GLU A 107 -22.91 12.87 0.95
N HIS A 108 -21.80 13.20 0.29
CA HIS A 108 -21.77 13.41 -1.16
C HIS A 108 -22.05 12.12 -1.96
N HIS A 109 -21.53 10.96 -1.52
CA HIS A 109 -21.59 9.72 -2.30
C HIS A 109 -22.69 8.75 -1.84
N ARG A 110 -23.08 8.79 -0.56
CA ARG A 110 -24.08 7.90 0.04
C ARG A 110 -25.34 8.63 0.49
N GLY A 111 -25.35 9.97 0.49
CA GLY A 111 -26.53 10.77 0.84
C GLY A 111 -26.80 10.85 2.34
N GLU A 112 -25.87 10.39 3.17
CA GLU A 112 -26.00 10.37 4.63
C GLU A 112 -24.82 11.10 5.28
N ALA A 113 -25.10 12.04 6.19
CA ALA A 113 -24.05 12.77 6.90
C ALA A 113 -23.63 11.99 8.17
N ILE A 114 -23.00 10.83 7.97
CA ILE A 114 -22.38 10.03 9.03
C ILE A 114 -20.89 9.81 8.72
N THR A 115 -20.06 9.72 9.76
CA THR A 115 -18.66 9.31 9.60
C THR A 115 -18.60 7.79 9.56
N THR A 116 -17.72 7.25 8.72
CA THR A 116 -17.44 5.82 8.60
C THR A 116 -15.94 5.61 8.66
N ASP A 117 -15.53 4.40 8.99
CA ASP A 117 -14.15 3.92 8.95
C ASP A 117 -13.54 3.93 7.54
N VAL A 118 -14.26 3.37 6.56
CA VAL A 118 -13.77 3.19 5.18
C VAL A 118 -14.84 3.45 4.12
N LEU A 119 -14.42 4.06 3.01
CA LEU A 119 -15.20 4.18 1.78
C LEU A 119 -14.40 3.58 0.62
N THR A 120 -14.98 2.59 -0.05
CA THR A 120 -14.38 1.93 -1.20
C THR A 120 -15.07 2.36 -2.49
N PHE A 121 -14.29 2.82 -3.46
CA PHE A 121 -14.70 3.16 -4.81
C PHE A 121 -14.08 2.17 -5.78
N ASP A 122 -14.82 1.10 -6.08
CA ASP A 122 -14.39 0.06 -7.03
C ASP A 122 -14.70 0.49 -8.47
N ALA A 123 -13.65 0.61 -9.29
CA ALA A 123 -13.68 0.89 -10.72
C ALA A 123 -13.22 -0.30 -11.56
N SER A 124 -13.10 -1.49 -10.96
CA SER A 124 -12.62 -2.70 -11.61
C SER A 124 -13.59 -3.20 -12.68
N ASP A 125 -13.04 -3.67 -13.81
CA ASP A 125 -13.82 -4.42 -14.79
C ASP A 125 -14.31 -5.76 -14.17
N PRO A 126 -15.50 -6.27 -14.55
CA PRO A 126 -15.98 -7.56 -14.09
C PRO A 126 -14.99 -8.70 -14.44
N GLY A 127 -14.41 -9.33 -13.41
CA GLY A 127 -13.38 -10.36 -13.56
C GLY A 127 -11.99 -9.85 -13.97
N GLY A 128 -11.80 -8.53 -14.06
CA GLY A 128 -10.52 -7.89 -14.31
C GLY A 128 -9.69 -7.70 -13.04
N PRO A 129 -8.47 -7.14 -13.16
CA PRO A 129 -7.68 -6.75 -12.01
C PRO A 129 -8.37 -5.65 -11.19
N VAL A 130 -8.03 -5.55 -9.90
CA VAL A 130 -8.55 -4.52 -8.99
C VAL A 130 -8.08 -3.14 -9.45
N ASP A 131 -9.02 -2.23 -9.64
CA ASP A 131 -8.81 -0.81 -9.88
C ASP A 131 -9.71 -0.05 -8.90
N ALA A 132 -9.15 0.45 -7.79
CA ALA A 132 -9.97 1.02 -6.72
C ALA A 132 -9.31 2.20 -6.00
N ASP A 133 -10.17 3.11 -5.55
CA ASP A 133 -9.85 4.19 -4.63
C ASP A 133 -10.46 3.86 -3.26
N ILE A 134 -9.63 3.75 -2.22
CA ILE A 134 -10.05 3.50 -0.85
C ILE A 134 -9.78 4.75 -0.03
N VAL A 135 -10.78 5.22 0.70
CA VAL A 135 -10.65 6.34 1.64
C VAL A 135 -10.82 5.81 3.05
N VAL A 136 -9.88 6.09 3.93
CA VAL A 136 -9.87 5.63 5.33
C VAL A 136 -9.85 6.80 6.31
N CYS A 137 -10.63 6.72 7.38
CA CYS A 137 -10.71 7.77 8.40
C CYS A 137 -9.63 7.57 9.47
N ALA A 138 -8.68 8.52 9.55
CA ALA A 138 -7.63 8.52 10.55
C ALA A 138 -8.13 8.77 11.98
N ASP A 139 -9.22 9.53 12.14
CA ASP A 139 -9.76 9.82 13.47
C ASP A 139 -10.54 8.64 14.03
N GLU A 140 -11.27 7.91 13.19
CA GLU A 140 -11.91 6.66 13.58
C GLU A 140 -10.86 5.60 13.92
N ALA A 141 -9.87 5.40 13.06
CA ALA A 141 -8.76 4.50 13.32
C ALA A 141 -8.05 4.82 14.65
N ALA A 142 -7.90 6.11 14.99
CA ALA A 142 -7.30 6.52 16.26
C ALA A 142 -8.17 6.23 17.47
N ARG A 143 -9.51 6.39 17.36
CA ARG A 143 -10.45 6.02 18.43
C ARG A 143 -10.37 4.52 18.70
N ARG A 144 -10.44 3.70 17.65
CA ARG A 144 -10.39 2.24 17.73
C ARG A 144 -9.04 1.73 18.25
N ALA A 145 -7.94 2.33 17.77
CA ALA A 145 -6.60 2.02 18.25
C ALA A 145 -6.44 2.29 19.76
N ALA A 146 -7.02 3.37 20.27
CA ALA A 146 -7.02 3.70 21.70
C ALA A 146 -7.91 2.76 22.54
N GLU A 147 -9.04 2.29 21.99
CA GLU A 147 -9.92 1.32 22.64
C GLU A 147 -9.28 -0.06 22.77
N LEU A 148 -8.52 -0.47 21.75
CA LEU A 148 -7.95 -1.81 21.64
C LEU A 148 -6.47 -1.90 22.07
N ASP A 149 -5.88 -0.79 22.50
CA ASP A 149 -4.50 -0.64 22.99
C ASP A 149 -3.43 -1.09 21.96
N HIS A 150 -3.50 -0.53 20.75
CA HIS A 150 -2.53 -0.80 19.69
C HIS A 150 -2.29 0.43 18.79
N HIS A 151 -1.44 0.27 17.79
CA HIS A 151 -0.99 1.37 16.93
C HIS A 151 -2.04 1.76 15.89
N LEU A 152 -2.20 3.08 15.69
CA LEU A 152 -3.06 3.68 14.67
C LEU A 152 -2.85 3.05 13.29
N GLU A 153 -1.60 2.86 12.91
CA GLU A 153 -1.23 2.38 11.58
C GLU A 153 -1.78 0.97 11.32
N ARG A 154 -1.98 0.16 12.37
CA ARG A 154 -2.59 -1.17 12.25
C ARG A 154 -4.07 -1.07 11.91
N GLU A 155 -4.81 -0.15 12.53
CA GLU A 155 -6.22 0.10 12.19
C GLU A 155 -6.34 0.64 10.76
N LEU A 156 -5.46 1.57 10.37
CA LEU A 156 -5.45 2.08 8.99
C LEU A 156 -5.17 0.98 7.97
N LEU A 157 -4.24 0.08 8.27
CA LEU A 157 -3.96 -1.08 7.42
C LEU A 157 -5.15 -2.03 7.36
N LEU A 158 -5.80 -2.30 8.50
CA LEU A 158 -7.01 -3.12 8.56
C LEU A 158 -8.10 -2.54 7.64
N TYR A 159 -8.37 -1.23 7.71
CA TYR A 159 -9.40 -0.59 6.88
C TYR A 159 -9.03 -0.60 5.39
N ALA A 160 -7.76 -0.37 5.07
CA ALA A 160 -7.28 -0.46 3.69
C ALA A 160 -7.42 -1.89 3.15
N LEU A 161 -7.01 -2.89 3.92
CA LEU A 161 -7.13 -4.30 3.56
C LEU A 161 -8.59 -4.74 3.42
N HIS A 162 -9.46 -4.29 4.33
CA HIS A 162 -10.89 -4.53 4.28
C HIS A 162 -11.50 -4.03 2.96
N GLY A 163 -11.17 -2.80 2.55
CA GLY A 163 -11.61 -2.26 1.27
C GLY A 163 -11.08 -3.05 0.07
N VAL A 164 -9.83 -3.52 0.13
CA VAL A 164 -9.26 -4.39 -0.91
C VAL A 164 -9.97 -5.74 -0.98
N LEU A 165 -10.28 -6.36 0.16
CA LEU A 165 -10.97 -7.65 0.20
C LEU A 165 -12.38 -7.55 -0.38
N HIS A 166 -13.09 -6.46 -0.15
CA HIS A 166 -14.34 -6.17 -0.86
C HIS A 166 -14.13 -6.13 -2.39
N CYS A 167 -13.10 -5.43 -2.85
CA CYS A 167 -12.71 -5.46 -4.26
C CYS A 167 -12.26 -6.84 -4.73
N ALA A 168 -11.80 -7.74 -3.85
CA ALA A 168 -11.45 -9.11 -4.19
C ALA A 168 -12.67 -10.06 -4.23
N GLY A 169 -13.85 -9.59 -3.83
CA GLY A 169 -15.11 -10.35 -3.86
C GLY A 169 -15.58 -10.88 -2.51
N PHE A 170 -14.96 -10.45 -1.40
CA PHE A 170 -15.47 -10.69 -0.05
C PHE A 170 -16.63 -9.73 0.27
N ASP A 171 -17.58 -10.20 1.06
CA ASP A 171 -18.72 -9.43 1.55
C ASP A 171 -18.80 -9.63 3.08
N ASP A 172 -19.46 -8.73 3.79
CA ASP A 172 -19.57 -8.73 5.26
C ASP A 172 -21.02 -8.55 5.73
N ARG A 173 -21.98 -8.63 4.80
CA ARG A 173 -23.40 -8.38 5.06
C ARG A 173 -24.11 -9.46 5.87
N THR A 174 -23.59 -10.67 5.90
CA THR A 174 -24.13 -11.76 6.73
C THR A 174 -23.13 -12.12 7.83
N PRO A 175 -23.59 -12.64 8.99
CA PRO A 175 -22.68 -13.04 10.07
C PRO A 175 -21.61 -14.05 9.64
N ASP A 176 -21.95 -14.96 8.71
CA ASP A 176 -21.02 -15.97 8.20
C ASP A 176 -19.98 -15.33 7.26
N ASP A 177 -20.41 -14.43 6.38
CA ASP A 177 -19.51 -13.71 5.46
C ASP A 177 -18.60 -12.75 6.24
N PHE A 178 -19.14 -12.04 7.22
CA PHE A 178 -18.41 -11.19 8.16
C PHE A 178 -17.30 -11.98 8.88
N ALA A 179 -17.64 -13.15 9.44
CA ALA A 179 -16.67 -14.00 10.11
C ALA A 179 -15.59 -14.53 9.13
N ALA A 180 -15.98 -14.89 7.91
CA ALA A 180 -15.05 -15.34 6.88
C ALA A 180 -14.08 -14.23 6.43
N MET A 181 -14.58 -13.02 6.22
CA MET A 181 -13.78 -11.86 5.83
C MET A 181 -12.79 -11.48 6.93
N HIS A 182 -13.22 -11.41 8.19
CA HIS A 182 -12.29 -11.12 9.30
C HIS A 182 -11.28 -12.23 9.54
N ALA A 183 -11.65 -13.49 9.33
CA ALA A 183 -10.68 -14.59 9.39
C ALA A 183 -9.61 -14.46 8.30
N GLU A 184 -9.99 -13.97 7.11
CA GLU A 184 -9.08 -13.71 6.02
C GLU A 184 -8.17 -12.50 6.28
N GLU A 185 -8.72 -11.41 6.82
CA GLU A 185 -7.94 -10.26 7.28
C GLU A 185 -6.88 -10.69 8.32
N ASP A 186 -7.27 -11.46 9.33
CA ASP A 186 -6.36 -11.96 10.36
C ASP A 186 -5.30 -12.89 9.77
N ARG A 187 -5.66 -13.73 8.79
CA ARG A 187 -4.72 -14.60 8.07
C ARG A 187 -3.66 -13.78 7.36
N ILE A 188 -4.06 -12.76 6.61
CA ILE A 188 -3.16 -11.90 5.83
C ILE A 188 -2.28 -11.06 6.76
N LEU A 189 -2.87 -10.41 7.77
CA LEU A 189 -2.14 -9.60 8.75
C LEU A 189 -1.13 -10.41 9.56
N THR A 190 -1.44 -11.67 9.86
CA THR A 190 -0.51 -12.61 10.49
C THR A 190 0.62 -13.00 9.54
N ALA A 191 0.32 -13.22 8.26
CA ALA A 191 1.31 -13.61 7.26
C ALA A 191 2.36 -12.51 7.01
N VAL A 192 1.96 -11.24 7.04
CA VAL A 192 2.87 -10.08 6.93
C VAL A 192 3.62 -9.76 8.25
N GLY A 193 3.36 -10.52 9.33
CA GLY A 193 4.07 -10.39 10.60
C GLY A 193 3.53 -9.33 11.57
N ILE A 194 2.31 -8.81 11.33
CA ILE A 194 1.65 -7.82 12.20
C ILE A 194 0.82 -8.52 13.27
N GLY A 195 0.10 -9.58 12.87
CA GLY A 195 -0.83 -10.32 13.71
C GLY A 195 -2.27 -9.79 13.66
N PRO A 196 -3.21 -10.49 14.32
CA PRO A 196 -4.62 -10.14 14.29
C PRO A 196 -4.86 -8.75 14.89
N THR A 197 -5.53 -7.92 14.12
CA THR A 197 -5.83 -6.53 14.49
C THR A 197 -7.30 -6.36 14.80
N PHE A 198 -8.17 -7.04 14.07
CA PHE A 198 -9.59 -7.03 14.35
C PHE A 198 -9.89 -7.71 15.70
N ARG A 199 -10.68 -7.04 16.53
CA ARG A 199 -11.31 -7.62 17.72
C ARG A 199 -12.81 -7.40 17.64
N GLY A 200 -13.54 -8.47 17.37
CA GLY A 200 -15.00 -8.46 17.37
C GLY A 200 -15.57 -8.09 18.75
N PRO A 201 -16.86 -7.70 18.82
CA PRO A 201 -17.52 -7.40 20.08
C PRO A 201 -17.39 -8.60 21.02
N THR A 202 -16.82 -8.38 22.20
CA THR A 202 -16.83 -9.38 23.28
C THR A 202 -18.27 -9.56 23.74
N SER A 203 -18.88 -10.68 23.36
CA SER A 203 -20.20 -11.14 23.84
C SER A 203 -20.30 -11.20 25.36
#